data_AF-A0A937SEX8-F1
#
_entry.id   AF-A0A937SEX8-F1
#
_cell.length_a   1.000
_cell.length_b   1.000
_cell.length_c   1.000
_cell.angle_alpha   90.00
_cell.angle_beta   90.00
_cell.angle_gamma   90.00
#
_symmetry.space_group_name_H-M   'P 1'
#
loop_
_entity.id
_entity.type
_entity.pdbx_description
1 polymer ?
#
loop_
_entity_poly.entity_id
_entity_poly.type
_entity_poly.pdbx_seq_one_letter_code
_entity_poly.pdbx_strand_id
1 'polypeptide(L)' 'MRNNDARRLTHGELTELRKRGVSAVQDGQPATLVAKVLGVQKSTLFGWLALYRRGGWDALDARKRGGRPPKLTAKMME' A
#
# COMPACT_ATOMS: atom_id res chain seq x y z
N MET A 1 -16.57 -2.13 -12.72
CA MET A 1 -15.75 -1.65 -11.57
C MET A 1 -16.35 -0.35 -11.05
N ARG A 2 -16.29 -0.07 -9.75
CA ARG A 2 -16.85 1.17 -9.15
C ARG A 2 -15.92 2.36 -9.40
N ASN A 3 -16.47 3.57 -9.46
CA ASN A 3 -15.69 4.79 -9.73
C ASN A 3 -14.64 5.09 -8.64
N ASN A 4 -14.90 4.66 -7.40
CA ASN A 4 -14.04 4.92 -6.23
C ASN A 4 -13.08 3.75 -5.94
N ASP A 5 -12.77 2.93 -6.93
CA ASP A 5 -11.89 1.78 -6.75
C ASP A 5 -10.42 2.24 -6.68
N ALA A 6 -9.82 2.16 -5.48
CA ALA A 6 -8.43 2.54 -5.23
C ALA A 6 -7.41 1.76 -6.09
N ARG A 7 -7.81 0.66 -6.74
CA ARG A 7 -6.96 -0.08 -7.70
C ARG A 7 -6.75 0.64 -9.03
N ARG A 8 -7.55 1.67 -9.32
CA ARG A 8 -7.39 2.52 -10.51
C ARG A 8 -6.35 3.62 -10.31
N LEU A 9 -5.93 3.87 -9.08
CA LEU A 9 -4.96 4.90 -8.74
C LEU A 9 -3.57 4.53 -9.26
N THR A 10 -2.82 5.54 -9.68
CA THR A 10 -1.40 5.43 -9.95
C THR A 10 -0.63 5.04 -8.68
N HIS A 11 0.61 4.61 -8.85
CA HIS A 11 1.48 4.23 -7.74
C HIS A 11 1.75 5.40 -6.78
N GLY A 12 1.90 6.62 -7.31
CA GLY A 12 2.02 7.83 -6.49
C GLY A 12 0.74 8.10 -5.68
N GLU A 13 -0.42 8.11 -6.33
CA GLU A 13 -1.70 8.34 -5.65
C GLU A 13 -2.01 7.28 -4.59
N LEU A 14 -1.68 6.01 -4.86
CA LEU A 14 -1.88 4.94 -3.88
C LEU A 14 -0.93 5.07 -2.69
N THR A 15 0.29 5.56 -2.91
CA THR A 15 1.25 5.88 -1.84
C THR A 15 0.70 6.98 -0.94
N GLU A 16 0.22 8.08 -1.53
CA GLU A 16 -0.37 9.18 -0.78
C GLU A 16 -1.63 8.74 -0.03
N LEU A 17 -2.48 7.92 -0.64
CA LEU A 17 -3.66 7.34 0.03
C LEU A 17 -3.28 6.53 1.27
N ARG A 18 -2.22 5.72 1.17
CA ARG A 18 -1.70 4.93 2.30
C ARG A 18 -1.16 5.82 3.40
N LYS A 19 -0.34 6.82 3.05
CA LYS A 19 0.27 7.77 4.00
C LYS A 19 -0.82 8.55 4.74
N ARG A 20 -1.84 9.06 4.03
CA ARG A 20 -3.00 9.72 4.64
C ARG A 20 -3.77 8.82 5.59
N GLY A 21 -4.00 7.56 5.22
CA GLY A 21 -4.69 6.60 6.09
C GLY A 21 -3.93 6.28 7.37
N VAL A 22 -2.61 6.13 7.29
CA VAL A 22 -1.76 5.91 8.47
C VAL A 22 -1.70 7.17 9.34
N SER A 23 -1.49 8.35 8.75
CA SER A 23 -1.46 9.63 9.47
C SER A 23 -2.76 9.86 10.24
N ALA A 24 -3.93 9.70 9.62
CA ALA A 24 -5.21 9.89 10.28
C ALA A 24 -5.38 8.99 11.52
N VAL A 25 -4.88 7.75 11.46
CA VAL A 25 -4.93 6.85 12.62
C VAL A 25 -3.95 7.27 13.71
N GLN A 26 -2.77 7.80 13.34
CA GLN A 26 -1.83 8.38 14.31
C GLN A 26 -2.39 9.64 14.98
N ASP A 27 -3.19 10.42 14.26
CA ASP A 27 -3.93 11.58 14.76
C ASP A 27 -5.13 11.19 15.65
N GLY A 28 -5.28 9.90 15.99
CA GLY A 28 -6.28 9.39 16.92
C GLY A 28 -7.60 8.98 16.26
N GLN A 29 -7.72 9.03 14.93
CA GLN A 29 -8.95 8.62 14.27
C GLN A 29 -9.14 7.10 14.32
N PRO A 30 -10.36 6.59 14.55
CA PRO A 30 -10.63 5.16 14.50
C PRO A 30 -10.34 4.58 13.11
N ALA A 31 -9.53 3.52 13.02
CA ALA A 31 -9.18 2.86 11.77
C ALA A 31 -10.42 2.44 10.95
N THR A 32 -11.51 2.04 11.61
CA THR A 32 -12.76 1.69 10.94
C THR A 32 -13.40 2.86 10.21
N LEU A 33 -13.34 4.06 10.78
CA LEU A 33 -13.83 5.31 10.19
C LEU A 33 -12.93 5.73 9.03
N VAL A 34 -11.62 5.73 9.24
CA VAL A 34 -10.62 6.09 8.22
C VAL A 34 -10.78 5.20 6.98
N ALA A 35 -10.93 3.88 7.16
CA ALA A 35 -11.14 2.95 6.05
C ALA A 35 -12.40 3.27 5.24
N LYS A 36 -13.50 3.63 5.94
CA LYS A 36 -14.77 4.02 5.31
C LYS A 36 -14.63 5.31 4.51
N VAL A 37 -13.96 6.32 5.07
CA VAL A 37 -13.71 7.62 4.41
C VAL A 37 -12.84 7.45 3.16
N LEU A 38 -11.79 6.63 3.25
CA LEU A 38 -10.88 6.35 2.13
C LEU A 38 -11.44 5.36 1.12
N GLY A 39 -12.63 4.79 1.36
CA GLY A 39 -13.25 3.82 0.44
C GLY A 39 -12.51 2.48 0.35
N VAL A 40 -11.75 2.09 1.37
CA VAL A 40 -11.00 0.83 1.43
C VAL A 40 -11.56 -0.12 2.48
N GLN A 41 -11.28 -1.41 2.35
CA GLN A 41 -11.64 -2.38 3.38
C GLN A 41 -10.79 -2.15 4.65
N LYS A 42 -11.39 -2.39 5.83
CA LYS A 42 -10.71 -2.31 7.14
C LYS A 42 -9.40 -3.12 7.17
N SER A 43 -9.41 -4.34 6.63
CA SER A 43 -8.22 -5.22 6.54
C SER A 43 -7.08 -4.58 5.76
N THR A 44 -7.38 -3.86 4.68
CA THR A 44 -6.40 -3.12 3.88
C THR A 44 -5.71 -2.04 4.72
N LEU A 45 -6.48 -1.25 5.47
CA LEU A 45 -5.92 -0.23 6.36
C LEU A 45 -5.05 -0.84 7.47
N PHE A 46 -5.49 -1.94 8.10
CA PHE A 46 -4.66 -2.65 9.08
C PHE A 46 -3.37 -3.21 8.46
N GLY A 47 -3.42 -3.63 7.19
CA GLY A 47 -2.23 -4.00 6.43
C GLY A 47 -1.25 -2.83 6.28
N TRP A 48 -1.75 -1.62 5.99
CA TRP A 48 -0.91 -0.42 5.90
C TRP A 48 -0.28 -0.06 7.25
N LEU A 49 -1.06 -0.12 8.34
CA LEU A 49 -0.53 0.09 9.69
C LEU A 49 0.56 -0.93 10.03
N ALA A 50 0.40 -2.19 9.63
CA ALA A 50 1.42 -3.21 9.82
C ALA A 50 2.68 -2.97 8.99
N LEU A 51 2.55 -2.49 7.75
CA LEU A 51 3.69 -2.10 6.90
C LEU A 51 4.46 -0.94 7.53
N TYR A 52 3.72 0.10 7.97
CA TYR A 52 4.30 1.26 8.64
C TYR A 52 5.08 0.85 9.89
N ARG A 53 4.52 -0.02 10.75
CA ARG A 53 5.24 -0.51 11.93
C ARG A 53 6.52 -1.28 11.62
N ARG A 54 6.63 -1.87 10.42
CA ARG A 54 7.81 -2.67 10.01
C ARG A 54 8.90 -1.85 9.34
N GLY A 55 8.55 -0.79 8.60
CA GLY A 55 9.51 -0.06 7.78
C GLY A 55 9.21 1.42 7.58
N GLY A 56 8.37 2.01 8.43
CA GLY A 56 8.08 3.44 8.43
C GLY A 56 7.33 3.92 7.20
N TRP A 57 7.52 5.18 6.85
CA TRP A 57 6.83 5.86 5.75
C TRP A 57 7.19 5.29 4.38
N ASP A 58 8.45 4.91 4.17
CA ASP A 58 8.93 4.36 2.89
C ASP A 58 8.34 2.98 2.59
N ALA A 59 7.99 2.21 3.63
CA ALA A 59 7.31 0.93 3.46
C ALA A 59 5.87 1.06 2.91
N LEU A 60 5.30 2.27 2.92
CA LEU A 60 3.98 2.53 2.35
C LEU A 60 4.03 2.77 0.85
N ASP A 61 5.19 3.02 0.27
CA ASP A 61 5.33 3.31 -1.15
C ASP A 61 4.78 2.17 -2.00
N ALA A 62 3.78 2.48 -2.81
CA ALA A 62 3.17 1.56 -3.74
C ALA A 62 4.13 1.37 -4.92
N ARG A 63 5.01 0.38 -4.83
CA ARG A 63 5.86 -0.06 -5.94
C ARG A 63 5.37 -1.38 -6.52
N LYS A 64 5.61 -1.59 -7.81
CA LYS A 64 5.46 -2.91 -8.43
C LYS A 64 6.38 -3.87 -7.68
N ARG A 65 5.82 -4.88 -7.03
CA ARG A 65 6.62 -5.95 -6.43
C ARG A 65 7.42 -6.59 -7.56
N GLY A 66 8.74 -6.65 -7.41
CA GLY A 66 9.61 -7.32 -8.36
C GLY A 66 9.09 -8.74 -8.64
N GLY A 67 9.22 -9.17 -9.89
CA GLY A 67 8.90 -10.54 -10.26
C GLY A 67 9.81 -11.53 -9.54
N ARG A 68 9.46 -12.81 -9.58
CA ARG A 68 10.38 -13.87 -9.15
C ARG A 68 11.69 -13.73 -9.96
N PRO A 69 12.87 -13.83 -9.33
CA PRO A 69 14.13 -13.84 -10.06
C PRO A 69 14.10 -14.89 -11.20
N PRO A 70 14.64 -14.57 -12.38
CA PRO A 70 14.68 -15.51 -13.50
C PRO A 70 15.52 -16.75 -13.14
N LYS A 71 15.13 -17.92 -13.66
CA LYS A 71 15.87 -19.18 -13.45
C LYS A 71 17.19 -19.22 -14.23
N LEU A 72 17.22 -18.57 -15.39
CA LEU A 72 18.42 -18.44 -16.23
C LEU A 72 19.22 -17.22 -15.77
N THR A 73 20.46 -17.47 -15.38
CA THR A 73 21.44 -16.41 -15.14
C THR A 73 22.29 -16.23 -16.39
N ALA A 74 22.90 -15.05 -16.58
CA ALA A 74 23.74 -14.78 -17.75
C ALA A 74 24.87 -15.82 -17.92
N LYS A 75 25.41 -16.32 -16.81
CA LYS A 75 26.43 -17.38 -16.77
C LYS A 75 25.96 -18.74 -17.32
N MET A 76 24.65 -18.97 -17.39
CA MET A 76 24.07 -20.22 -17.92
C MET A 76 23.77 -20.15 -19.42
N MET A 77 24.04 -19.00 -20.05
CA MET A 77 23.86 -18.78 -21.50
C MET A 77 25.19 -18.75 -22.27
N GLU A 78 26.32 -18.90 -21.58
CA GLU A 78 27.60 -19.29 -22.20
C GLU A 78 27.70 -20.80 -22.34
#